data_AF-A0A2S6VGV4-F1
#
_entry.id   AF-A0A2S6VGV4-F1
#
_cell.length_a   1.000
_cell.length_b   1.000
_cell.length_c   1.000
_cell.angle_alpha   90.00
_cell.angle_beta   90.00
_cell.angle_gamma   90.00
#
_symmetry.space_group_name_H-M   'P 1'
#
loop_
_entity.id
_entity.type
_entity.pdbx_description
1 polymer ?
#
loop_
_entity_poly.entity_id
_entity_poly.type
_entity_poly.pdbx_seq_one_letter_code
_entity_poly.pdbx_strand_id
1 'polypeptide(L)' 'MAIIPASRQYQSDRPQIWDHLKQAIANTSGFHRWQLERSAQDTQIQDLNLDHQVKLYLRETLETLAY' A
#
# COMPACT_ATOMS: atom_id res chain seq x y z
N MET A 1 -30.00 -25.56 1.47
CA MET A 1 -29.47 -24.67 2.54
C MET A 1 -27.98 -24.48 2.29
N ALA A 2 -27.57 -23.32 1.79
CA ALA A 2 -26.16 -23.01 1.56
C ALA A 2 -25.58 -22.38 2.84
N ILE A 3 -24.66 -23.09 3.49
CA ILE A 3 -23.87 -22.57 4.60
C ILE A 3 -22.71 -21.80 3.97
N ILE A 4 -22.70 -20.48 4.06
CA ILE A 4 -21.59 -19.63 3.60
C ILE A 4 -20.60 -19.48 4.76
N PRO A 5 -19.38 -20.07 4.72
CA PRO A 5 -18.36 -19.83 5.73
C PRO A 5 -17.48 -18.64 5.32
N ALA A 6 -18.07 -17.45 5.13
CA ALA A 6 -17.33 -16.27 4.67
C ALA A 6 -16.29 -15.74 5.68
N SER A 7 -16.31 -16.21 6.92
CA SER A 7 -15.51 -15.65 8.02
C SER A 7 -14.12 -16.27 8.21
N ARG A 8 -13.83 -17.47 7.65
CA ARG A 8 -12.51 -18.12 7.80
C ARG A 8 -11.51 -17.79 6.70
N GLN A 9 -11.97 -17.48 5.49
CA GLN A 9 -11.08 -17.12 4.38
C GLN A 9 -10.35 -15.80 4.63
N TYR A 10 -11.04 -14.77 5.11
CA TYR A 10 -10.42 -13.46 5.40
C TYR A 10 -9.24 -13.54 6.38
N GLN A 11 -9.27 -14.40 7.41
CA GLN A 11 -8.16 -14.47 8.36
C GLN A 11 -6.89 -15.09 7.78
N SER A 12 -7.02 -16.00 6.82
CA SER A 12 -5.92 -16.72 6.17
C SER A 12 -5.39 -15.96 4.94
N ASP A 13 -6.26 -15.20 4.27
CA ASP A 13 -5.93 -14.40 3.07
C ASP A 13 -5.39 -13.00 3.38
N ARG A 14 -5.53 -12.50 4.62
CA ARG A 14 -5.00 -11.18 5.04
C ARG A 14 -3.60 -10.85 4.51
N PRO A 15 -2.58 -11.73 4.63
CA PRO A 15 -1.26 -11.44 4.09
C PRO A 15 -1.25 -11.36 2.56
N GLN A 16 -2.05 -12.18 1.86
CA GLN A 16 -2.17 -12.16 0.40
C GLN A 16 -2.86 -10.88 -0.08
N ILE A 17 -3.97 -10.49 0.56
CA ILE A 17 -4.70 -9.25 0.27
C ILE A 17 -3.78 -8.04 0.41
N TRP A 18 -2.97 -7.98 1.47
CA TRP A 18 -2.01 -6.89 1.64
C TRP A 18 -0.94 -6.87 0.55
N ASP A 19 -0.43 -8.04 0.15
CA ASP A 19 0.56 -8.13 -0.93
C ASP A 19 0.00 -7.67 -2.28
N HIS A 20 -1.22 -8.13 -2.62
CA HIS A 20 -1.93 -7.66 -3.81
C HIS A 20 -2.19 -6.16 -3.79
N LEU A 21 -2.59 -5.60 -2.64
CA LEU A 21 -2.82 -4.16 -2.50
C LEU A 21 -1.53 -3.34 -2.68
N LYS A 22 -0.43 -3.76 -2.05
CA LYS A 22 0.87 -3.11 -2.22
C LYS A 22 1.27 -3.09 -3.69
N GLN A 23 1.14 -4.21 -4.39
CA GLN A 23 1.48 -4.28 -5.81
C GLN A 23 0.55 -3.43 -6.68
N ALA A 24 -0.75 -3.41 -6.38
CA ALA A 24 -1.69 -2.55 -7.10
C ALA A 24 -1.32 -1.07 -6.94
N ILE A 25 -1.02 -0.63 -5.71
CA ILE A 25 -0.57 0.74 -5.40
C ILE A 25 0.76 1.03 -6.11
N ALA A 26 1.72 0.12 -6.01
CA ALA A 26 3.03 0.24 -6.63
C ALA A 26 2.92 0.50 -8.13
N ASN A 27 1.99 -0.16 -8.81
CA ASN A 27 1.78 -0.01 -10.25
C ASN A 27 0.98 1.25 -10.64
N THR A 28 0.54 2.07 -9.68
CA THR A 28 -0.16 3.31 -9.99
C THR A 28 0.80 4.44 -10.36
N SER A 29 0.36 5.29 -11.30
CA SER A 29 1.09 6.49 -11.67
C SER A 29 1.21 7.50 -10.53
N GLY A 30 0.26 7.52 -9.59
CA GLY A 30 0.33 8.36 -8.39
C GLY A 30 1.47 7.98 -7.46
N PHE A 31 1.62 6.68 -7.18
CA PHE A 31 2.71 6.17 -6.35
C PHE A 31 4.08 6.40 -6.98
N HIS A 32 4.25 6.12 -8.28
CA HIS A 32 5.51 6.36 -8.98
C HIS A 32 5.93 7.83 -8.95
N ARG A 33 5.00 8.78 -9.15
CA ARG A 33 5.30 10.21 -9.07
C ARG A 33 5.72 10.61 -7.65
N TRP A 34 4.94 10.19 -6.66
CA TRP A 34 5.27 10.42 -5.25
C TRP A 34 6.65 9.87 -4.88
N GLN A 35 6.99 8.66 -5.34
CA GLN A 35 8.29 8.04 -5.08
C GLN A 35 9.43 8.86 -5.69
N LEU A 36 9.28 9.38 -6.92
CA LEU A 36 10.28 10.23 -7.56
C LEU A 36 10.46 11.55 -6.80
N GLU A 37 9.35 12.20 -6.44
CA GLU A 37 9.36 13.45 -5.68
C GLU A 37 10.01 13.27 -4.30
N ARG A 38 9.69 12.18 -3.61
CA ARG A 38 10.28 11.84 -2.31
C ARG A 38 11.73 11.43 -2.42
N SER A 39 12.12 10.68 -3.44
CA SER A 39 13.52 10.30 -3.68
C SER A 39 14.44 11.49 -3.93
N ALA A 40 13.91 12.57 -4.51
CA ALA A 40 14.63 13.83 -4.71
C ALA A 40 14.81 14.61 -3.39
N GLN A 41 13.91 14.44 -2.43
CA GLN A 41 13.96 15.11 -1.12
C GLN A 41 14.70 14.28 -0.06
N ASP A 42 14.59 12.96 -0.13
CA ASP A 42 15.14 11.99 0.80
C ASP A 42 15.59 10.73 0.05
N THR A 43 16.90 10.51 -0.01
CA THR A 43 17.49 9.38 -0.73
C THR A 43 17.25 8.04 -0.02
N GLN A 44 16.90 8.04 1.27
CA GLN A 44 16.66 6.81 2.02
C GLN A 44 15.33 6.14 1.63
N ILE A 45 14.38 6.89 1.06
CA ILE A 45 13.11 6.34 0.57
C ILE A 45 13.34 5.23 -0.46
N GLN A 46 14.34 5.35 -1.34
CA GLN A 46 14.66 4.30 -2.33
C GLN A 46 15.23 3.02 -1.69
N ASP A 47 15.85 3.14 -0.51
CA ASP A 47 16.41 2.02 0.25
C ASP A 47 15.34 1.29 1.08
N LEU A 48 14.19 1.93 1.31
CA LEU A 48 13.07 1.33 2.02
C LEU A 48 12.40 0.22 1.19
N ASN A 49 11.98 -0.84 1.88
CA ASN A 49 11.15 -1.87 1.27
C ASN A 49 9.81 -1.29 0.78
N LEU A 50 9.23 -1.90 -0.25
CA LEU A 50 7.95 -1.54 -0.85
C LEU A 50 6.84 -1.40 0.19
N ASP A 51 6.83 -2.27 1.21
CA ASP A 51 5.87 -2.19 2.31
C ASP A 51 5.91 -0.84 3.04
N HIS A 52 7.11 -0.35 3.35
CA HIS A 52 7.30 0.94 4.00
C HIS A 52 6.98 2.10 3.08
N GLN A 53 7.41 2.04 1.81
CA GLN A 53 7.09 3.07 0.84
C GLN A 53 5.57 3.21 0.65
N VAL A 54 4.84 2.09 0.51
CA VAL A 54 3.38 2.08 0.38
C VAL A 54 2.69 2.63 1.63
N LYS A 55 3.17 2.28 2.84
CA LYS A 55 2.62 2.83 4.10
C LYS A 55 2.81 4.34 4.20
N LEU A 56 3.99 4.84 3.82
CA LEU A 56 4.27 6.27 3.81
C LEU A 56 3.40 7.00 2.80
N TYR A 57 3.31 6.49 1.58
CA TYR A 57 2.44 7.04 0.54
C TYR A 57 1.00 7.16 1.02
N LEU A 58 0.43 6.07 1.55
CA LEU A 58 -0.93 6.03 2.08
C LEU A 58 -1.12 7.01 3.23
N ARG A 59 -0.15 7.10 4.14
CA ARG A 59 -0.19 8.05 5.26
C ARG A 59 -0.27 9.49 4.73
N GLU A 60 0.61 9.88 3.83
CA GLU A 60 0.62 11.23 3.26
C GLU A 60 -0.65 11.53 2.45
N THR A 61 -1.17 10.56 1.68
CA THR A 61 -2.43 10.76 0.94
C THR A 61 -3.61 10.93 1.88
N LEU A 62 -3.67 10.16 2.97
CA LEU A 62 -4.72 10.26 3.98
C LEU A 62 -4.62 11.57 4.78
N GLU A 63 -3.41 12.02 5.11
CA GLU A 63 -3.19 13.33 5.75
C GLU A 63 -3.65 14.47 4.85
N THR A 64 -3.44 14.37 3.53
CA THR A 64 -3.89 15.36 2.55
C THR A 64 -5.42 15.41 2.39
N LEU A 65 -6.11 14.29 2.57
CA LEU A 65 -7.58 14.19 2.47
C LEU A 65 -8.30 14.54 3.79
N ALA A 66 -7.59 14.59 4.91
CA ALA A 66 -8.14 14.90 6.23
C ALA A 66 -8.20 16.42 6.53
N TYR A 67 -7.78 17.25 5.57
CA TYR A 67 -7.77 18.71 5.65
C TYR A 67 -8.85 19.30 4.72
#